data_AF-A0A8T6V1D9-F1
#
_entry.id   AF-A0A8T6V1D9-F1
#
_cell.length_a   1.000
_cell.length_b   1.000
_cell.length_c   1.000
_cell.angle_alpha   90.00
_cell.angle_beta   90.00
_cell.angle_gamma   90.00
#
_symmetry.space_group_name_H-M   'P 1'
#
loop_
_entity.id
_entity.type
_entity.pdbx_description
1 polymer ?
#
loop_
_entity_poly.entity_id
_entity_poly.type
_entity_poly.pdbx_seq_one_letter_code
_entity_poly.pdbx_strand_id
1 'polypeptide(L)'
;MGVKLAPLLSDFGESVGLAYLEGKKLAIDSYPTLYQMLATIRDNRGRPLQDSKGRTTSHLVGLFNRTAKMISKGIRPIFIFDGPPYVLKKKEVEKRTERREKAEEKYQQALKEGKIEAAKKYAQQAIRVEENIEESAKELLHLLGVPVITAPHDAEAQASYMTKKGMCFGVVSPDYDAFLFGSPKVIRNLRMVRTVKPTVFDLQNIVAGLAISHSQLIDVALLLGTDFNDGVKGIGPKRALKLVKKYSNLQEILSKKEVEWPSSSPPPQEIITYFQNPPVKEEVEIEFGEIDREEVFTFLVEERDFSRERVEKRLNEIEEQKKKEEKRGVQASLDKFTP
;
A
#
# COMPACT_ATOMS: atom_id res chain seq x y z
N MET A 1 0.44 -6.54 -9.11
CA MET A 1 1.24 -7.69 -8.64
C MET A 1 2.63 -7.13 -8.51
N GLY A 2 3.13 -6.91 -7.29
CA GLY A 2 4.49 -6.40 -7.11
C GLY A 2 5.57 -7.40 -7.51
N VAL A 3 6.82 -6.98 -7.41
CA VAL A 3 7.99 -7.78 -7.78
C VAL A 3 8.07 -9.04 -6.91
N LYS A 4 8.46 -10.17 -7.49
CA LYS A 4 8.58 -11.48 -6.80
C LYS A 4 9.80 -11.56 -5.87
N LEU A 5 9.96 -10.57 -4.98
CA LEU A 5 11.04 -10.47 -3.99
C LEU A 5 10.77 -11.27 -2.72
N ALA A 6 9.52 -11.68 -2.47
CA ALA A 6 9.15 -12.41 -1.26
C ALA A 6 10.06 -13.60 -0.92
N PRO A 7 10.47 -14.47 -1.89
CA PRO A 7 11.34 -15.60 -1.59
C PRO A 7 12.77 -15.23 -1.16
N LEU A 8 13.17 -13.97 -1.29
CA LEU A 8 14.46 -13.46 -0.80
C LEU A 8 14.30 -12.65 0.49
N LEU A 9 13.16 -11.98 0.66
CA LEU A 9 12.98 -10.96 1.69
C LEU A 9 12.16 -11.42 2.90
N SER A 10 11.36 -12.48 2.78
CA SER A 10 10.39 -12.88 3.81
C SER A 10 11.01 -13.11 5.19
N ASP A 11 12.22 -13.63 5.23
CA ASP A 11 12.88 -14.08 6.46
C ASP A 11 13.54 -12.92 7.22
N PHE A 12 13.59 -11.72 6.63
CA PHE A 12 14.10 -10.50 7.24
C PHE A 12 13.03 -9.72 8.03
N GLY A 13 11.79 -10.20 8.03
CA GLY A 13 10.67 -9.52 8.65
C GLY A 13 10.52 -9.83 10.13
N GLU A 14 10.38 -8.79 10.95
CA GLU A 14 10.11 -8.93 12.38
C GLU A 14 8.63 -8.71 12.69
N SER A 15 7.99 -9.69 13.33
CA SER A 15 6.59 -9.54 13.75
C SER A 15 6.51 -8.70 15.02
N VAL A 16 5.74 -7.61 14.98
CA VAL A 16 5.63 -6.65 16.08
C VAL A 16 4.20 -6.57 16.61
N GLY A 17 4.06 -6.16 17.87
CA GLY A 17 2.76 -5.79 18.44
C GLY A 17 2.32 -4.39 17.99
N LEU A 18 1.02 -4.09 18.07
CA LEU A 18 0.51 -2.75 17.70
C LEU A 18 1.10 -1.62 18.55
N ALA A 19 1.43 -1.89 19.82
CA ALA A 19 2.07 -0.91 20.71
C ALA A 19 3.44 -0.44 20.17
N TYR A 20 4.15 -1.26 19.39
CA TYR A 20 5.39 -0.83 18.73
C TYR A 20 5.15 0.29 17.70
N LEU A 21 3.93 0.44 17.21
CA LEU A 21 3.56 1.47 16.22
C LEU A 21 2.87 2.69 16.85
N GLU A 22 2.63 2.70 18.16
CA GLU A 22 2.05 3.83 18.88
C GLU A 22 2.93 5.08 18.71
N GLY A 23 2.31 6.22 18.41
CA GLY A 23 2.95 7.50 18.13
C GLY A 23 3.58 7.61 16.73
N LYS A 24 3.69 6.53 15.97
CA LYS A 24 4.41 6.52 14.69
C LYS A 24 3.53 7.02 13.54
N LYS A 25 4.11 7.90 12.71
CA LYS A 25 3.55 8.31 11.42
C LYS A 25 3.81 7.24 10.37
N LEU A 26 2.77 6.70 9.74
CA LEU A 26 2.86 5.61 8.77
C LEU A 26 2.35 6.08 7.40
N ALA A 27 3.17 5.99 6.37
CA ALA A 27 2.80 6.29 5.00
C ALA A 27 2.11 5.07 4.37
N ILE A 28 0.82 5.15 4.06
CA ILE A 28 0.01 4.03 3.58
C ILE A 28 -0.17 4.16 2.08
N ASP A 29 0.21 3.10 1.35
CA ASP A 29 -0.16 2.97 -0.06
C ASP A 29 -1.67 2.69 -0.18
N SER A 30 -2.39 3.68 -0.72
CA SER A 30 -3.85 3.71 -0.72
C SER A 30 -4.46 2.66 -1.64
N TYR A 31 -3.97 2.49 -2.86
CA TYR A 31 -4.66 1.63 -3.84
C TYR A 31 -4.64 0.16 -3.45
N PRO A 32 -3.51 -0.47 -3.08
CA PRO A 32 -3.53 -1.85 -2.62
C PRO A 32 -4.40 -2.03 -1.36
N THR A 33 -4.47 -1.01 -0.51
CA THR A 33 -5.36 -0.98 0.66
C THR A 33 -6.83 -1.02 0.23
N LEU A 34 -7.25 -0.15 -0.70
CA LEU A 34 -8.61 -0.10 -1.24
C LEU A 34 -8.96 -1.38 -2.00
N TYR A 35 -8.08 -1.88 -2.88
CA TYR A 35 -8.27 -3.14 -3.59
C TYR A 35 -8.45 -4.31 -2.62
N GLN A 36 -7.66 -4.37 -1.55
CA GLN A 36 -7.82 -5.40 -0.51
C GLN A 36 -9.18 -5.30 0.18
N MET A 37 -9.62 -4.09 0.54
CA MET A 37 -10.92 -3.88 1.19
C MET A 37 -12.06 -4.29 0.27
N LEU A 38 -12.03 -3.85 -0.99
CA LEU A 38 -12.96 -4.31 -2.00
C LEU A 38 -12.92 -5.85 -2.06
N ALA A 39 -11.77 -6.48 -2.29
CA ALA A 39 -11.69 -7.93 -2.47
C ALA A 39 -12.20 -8.77 -1.29
N THR A 40 -12.02 -8.28 -0.06
CA THR A 40 -12.27 -9.04 1.18
C THR A 40 -13.56 -8.71 1.89
N ILE A 41 -14.09 -7.49 1.74
CA ILE A 41 -15.32 -7.05 2.40
C ILE A 41 -16.47 -7.25 1.42
N ARG A 42 -17.26 -8.28 1.68
CA ARG A 42 -18.33 -8.76 0.80
C ARG A 42 -19.58 -9.08 1.60
N ASP A 43 -20.74 -9.06 0.94
CA ASP A 43 -21.97 -9.61 1.49
C ASP A 43 -21.89 -11.15 1.60
N ASN A 44 -22.90 -11.76 2.21
CA ASN A 44 -23.01 -13.21 2.34
C ASN A 44 -23.08 -13.95 0.98
N ARG A 45 -23.40 -13.25 -0.11
CA ARG A 45 -23.43 -13.79 -1.48
C ARG A 45 -22.08 -13.60 -2.19
N GLY A 46 -21.10 -12.98 -1.55
CA GLY A 46 -19.77 -12.73 -2.12
C GLY A 46 -19.70 -11.49 -3.02
N ARG A 47 -20.74 -10.66 -3.06
CA ARG A 47 -20.77 -9.40 -3.82
C ARG A 47 -20.18 -8.26 -2.98
N PRO A 48 -19.66 -7.18 -3.60
CA PRO A 48 -19.33 -5.97 -2.86
C PRO A 48 -20.51 -5.50 -2.02
N LEU A 49 -20.24 -5.03 -0.79
CA LEU A 49 -21.22 -4.27 -0.03
C LEU A 49 -21.61 -3.01 -0.81
N GLN A 50 -22.90 -2.70 -0.77
CA GLN A 50 -23.51 -1.55 -1.41
C GLN A 50 -24.48 -0.85 -0.46
N ASP A 51 -24.73 0.43 -0.69
CA ASP A 51 -25.83 1.16 -0.06
C ASP A 51 -27.17 0.94 -0.79
N SER A 52 -28.24 1.55 -0.29
CA SER A 52 -29.60 1.52 -0.85
C SER A 52 -29.69 2.11 -2.26
N LYS A 53 -28.73 2.96 -2.65
CA LYS A 53 -28.60 3.55 -3.99
C LYS A 53 -27.73 2.70 -4.93
N GLY A 54 -27.26 1.54 -4.49
CA GLY A 54 -26.44 0.61 -5.27
C GLY A 54 -24.97 1.02 -5.39
N ARG A 55 -24.50 2.05 -4.68
CA ARG A 55 -23.09 2.47 -4.69
C ARG A 55 -22.28 1.52 -3.83
N THR A 56 -21.10 1.12 -4.30
CA THR A 56 -20.20 0.25 -3.53
C THR A 56 -19.69 0.96 -2.28
N THR A 57 -19.77 0.31 -1.12
CA THR A 57 -19.34 0.85 0.19
C THR A 57 -18.27 -0.01 0.87
N SER A 58 -17.84 -1.10 0.24
CA SER A 58 -16.88 -2.05 0.85
C SER A 58 -15.55 -1.38 1.23
N HIS A 59 -15.06 -0.47 0.40
CA HIS A 59 -13.86 0.30 0.67
C HIS A 59 -14.06 1.26 1.85
N LEU A 60 -15.18 1.97 1.93
CA LEU A 60 -15.50 2.86 3.05
C LEU A 60 -15.60 2.09 4.38
N VAL A 61 -16.25 0.92 4.39
CA VAL A 61 -16.36 0.08 5.59
C VAL A 61 -14.96 -0.32 6.08
N GLY A 62 -14.11 -0.78 5.16
CA GLY A 62 -12.75 -1.18 5.48
C GLY A 62 -11.90 -0.01 5.95
N LEU A 63 -11.98 1.11 5.23
CA LEU A 63 -11.17 2.29 5.43
C LEU A 63 -11.50 2.95 6.77
N PHE A 64 -12.78 3.21 7.03
CA PHE A 64 -13.24 3.76 8.30
C PHE A 64 -12.78 2.89 9.49
N ASN A 65 -13.07 1.59 9.46
CA ASN A 65 -12.73 0.71 10.59
C ASN A 65 -11.21 0.59 10.81
N ARG A 66 -10.43 0.46 9.72
CA ARG A 66 -8.97 0.31 9.83
C ARG A 66 -8.35 1.62 10.31
N THR A 67 -8.73 2.74 9.74
CA THR A 67 -8.24 4.08 10.09
C THR A 67 -8.61 4.45 11.52
N ALA A 68 -9.89 4.32 11.90
CA ALA A 68 -10.34 4.56 13.27
C ALA A 68 -9.56 3.73 14.30
N LYS A 69 -9.28 2.46 13.98
CA LYS A 69 -8.52 1.57 14.87
C LYS A 69 -7.03 1.88 14.91
N MET A 70 -6.44 2.41 13.83
CA MET A 70 -5.07 2.91 13.86
C MET A 70 -4.99 4.12 14.80
N ILE A 71 -5.87 5.10 14.60
CA ILE A 71 -5.92 6.31 15.41
C ILE A 71 -6.18 5.98 16.89
N SER A 72 -7.13 5.09 17.21
CA SER A 72 -7.40 4.67 18.60
C SER A 72 -6.27 3.84 19.26
N LYS A 73 -5.22 3.52 18.50
CA LYS A 73 -3.97 2.92 18.99
C LYS A 73 -2.78 3.88 18.95
N GLY A 74 -3.04 5.17 18.75
CA GLY A 74 -2.03 6.21 18.63
C GLY A 74 -1.18 6.11 17.36
N ILE A 75 -1.57 5.29 16.39
CA ILE A 75 -0.90 5.22 15.08
C ILE A 75 -1.41 6.40 14.25
N ARG A 76 -0.50 7.09 13.56
CA ARG A 76 -0.79 8.30 12.78
C ARG A 76 -0.70 7.98 11.27
N PRO A 77 -1.80 7.52 10.63
CA PRO A 77 -1.76 7.14 9.22
C PRO A 77 -1.69 8.37 8.31
N ILE A 78 -1.00 8.26 7.18
CA ILE A 78 -0.97 9.24 6.10
C ILE A 78 -1.23 8.46 4.81
N PHE A 79 -2.31 8.76 4.11
CA PHE A 79 -2.68 8.01 2.91
C PHE A 79 -2.08 8.66 1.67
N ILE A 80 -1.43 7.84 0.85
CA ILE A 80 -0.76 8.28 -0.37
C ILE A 80 -1.42 7.59 -1.55
N PHE A 81 -2.00 8.39 -2.43
CA PHE A 81 -2.63 7.97 -3.68
C PHE A 81 -1.66 8.14 -4.84
N ASP A 82 -1.75 7.24 -5.82
CA ASP A 82 -1.03 7.37 -7.06
C ASP A 82 -1.50 8.62 -7.83
N GLY A 83 -0.60 9.18 -8.62
CA GLY A 83 -0.93 10.14 -9.67
C GLY A 83 -1.18 9.42 -11.00
N PRO A 84 -1.20 10.16 -12.12
CA PRO A 84 -1.24 9.53 -13.44
C PRO A 84 -0.06 8.57 -13.62
N PRO A 85 -0.24 7.42 -14.29
CA PRO A 85 0.82 6.42 -14.42
C PRO A 85 2.00 6.97 -15.23
N TYR A 86 3.22 6.68 -14.77
CA TYR A 86 4.44 7.07 -15.48
C TYR A 86 4.53 6.38 -16.85
N VAL A 87 5.21 7.02 -17.82
CA VAL A 87 5.23 6.57 -19.23
C VAL A 87 5.70 5.13 -19.41
N LEU A 88 6.66 4.68 -18.60
CA LEU A 88 7.20 3.31 -18.63
C LEU A 88 6.19 2.25 -18.18
N LYS A 89 5.16 2.65 -17.41
CA LYS A 89 4.12 1.76 -16.86
C LYS A 89 2.92 1.56 -17.79
N LYS A 90 2.80 2.33 -18.89
CA LYS A 90 1.64 2.28 -19.79
C LYS A 90 1.27 0.86 -20.23
N LYS A 91 2.26 0.10 -20.69
CA LYS A 91 2.08 -1.30 -21.12
C LYS A 91 1.55 -2.21 -20.01
N GLU A 92 2.03 -2.05 -18.78
CA GLU A 92 1.55 -2.85 -17.65
C GLU A 92 0.14 -2.43 -17.22
N VAL A 93 -0.17 -1.12 -17.29
CA VAL A 93 -1.54 -0.62 -17.05
C VAL A 93 -2.51 -1.21 -18.08
N GLU A 94 -2.18 -1.20 -19.37
CA GLU A 94 -2.98 -1.81 -20.43
C GLU A 94 -3.21 -3.30 -20.18
N LYS A 95 -2.14 -4.06 -19.88
CA LYS A 95 -2.26 -5.50 -19.52
C LYS A 95 -3.16 -5.72 -18.30
N ARG A 96 -3.09 -4.85 -17.29
CA ARG A 96 -3.95 -4.95 -16.09
C ARG A 96 -5.41 -4.67 -16.46
N THR A 97 -5.67 -3.70 -17.32
CA THR A 97 -7.01 -3.41 -17.85
C THR A 97 -7.57 -4.60 -18.62
N GLU A 98 -6.83 -5.16 -19.58
CA GLU A 98 -7.27 -6.34 -20.34
C GLU A 98 -7.55 -7.55 -19.46
N ARG A 99 -6.70 -7.80 -18.45
CA ARG A 99 -6.89 -8.90 -17.51
C ARG A 99 -8.17 -8.74 -16.69
N ARG A 100 -8.50 -7.50 -16.30
CA ARG A 100 -9.73 -7.19 -15.57
C ARG A 100 -10.96 -7.37 -16.46
N GLU A 101 -10.92 -6.93 -17.71
CA GLU A 101 -12.02 -7.13 -18.67
C GLU A 101 -12.30 -8.60 -18.92
N LYS A 102 -11.26 -9.39 -19.19
CA LYS A 102 -11.37 -10.85 -19.33
C LYS A 102 -11.88 -11.52 -18.04
N ALA A 103 -11.54 -10.98 -16.87
CA ALA A 103 -12.07 -11.48 -15.60
C ALA A 103 -13.55 -11.14 -15.43
N GLU A 104 -13.99 -9.95 -15.83
CA GLU A 104 -15.40 -9.54 -15.79
C GLU A 104 -16.26 -10.42 -16.71
N GLU A 105 -15.81 -10.68 -17.94
CA GLU A 105 -16.49 -11.60 -18.86
C GLU A 105 -16.66 -13.00 -18.25
N LYS A 106 -15.59 -13.54 -17.66
CA LYS A 106 -15.61 -14.84 -16.99
C LYS A 106 -16.49 -14.85 -15.75
N TYR A 107 -16.58 -13.73 -15.03
CA TYR A 107 -17.49 -13.57 -13.90
C TYR A 107 -18.94 -13.65 -14.35
N GLN A 108 -19.33 -12.87 -15.37
CA GLN A 108 -20.69 -12.89 -15.92
C GLN A 108 -21.08 -14.25 -16.47
N GLN A 109 -20.16 -14.94 -17.15
CA GLN A 109 -20.37 -16.30 -17.61
C GLN A 109 -20.55 -17.29 -16.44
N ALA A 110 -19.69 -17.22 -15.41
CA ALA A 110 -19.79 -18.09 -14.24
C ALA A 110 -21.11 -17.88 -13.47
N LEU A 111 -21.63 -16.64 -13.42
CA LEU A 111 -22.96 -16.36 -12.86
C LEU A 111 -24.07 -17.02 -13.68
N LYS A 112 -24.06 -16.90 -15.01
CA LYS A 112 -25.05 -17.54 -15.91
C LYS A 112 -25.05 -19.07 -15.77
N GLU A 113 -23.87 -19.65 -15.54
CA GLU A 113 -23.69 -21.10 -15.37
C GLU A 113 -23.91 -21.60 -13.92
N GLY A 114 -24.26 -20.72 -12.97
CA GLY A 114 -24.48 -21.08 -11.57
C GLY A 114 -23.21 -21.50 -10.81
N LYS A 115 -22.01 -21.22 -11.34
CA LYS A 115 -20.71 -21.59 -10.76
C LYS A 115 -20.25 -20.55 -9.74
N ILE A 116 -20.86 -20.56 -8.57
CA ILE A 116 -20.69 -19.53 -7.52
C ILE A 116 -19.22 -19.35 -7.10
N GLU A 117 -18.45 -20.42 -6.87
CA GLU A 117 -17.04 -20.31 -6.44
C GLU A 117 -16.12 -19.73 -7.52
N ALA A 118 -16.34 -20.10 -8.79
CA ALA A 118 -15.61 -19.52 -9.90
C ALA A 118 -15.98 -18.04 -10.09
N ALA A 119 -17.27 -17.70 -9.96
CA ALA A 119 -17.75 -16.32 -10.01
C ALA A 119 -17.10 -15.45 -8.94
N LYS A 120 -17.01 -15.92 -7.68
CA LYS A 120 -16.31 -15.20 -6.60
C LYS A 120 -14.85 -14.90 -6.95
N LYS A 121 -14.12 -15.87 -7.50
CA LYS A 121 -12.72 -15.69 -7.90
C LYS A 121 -12.57 -14.66 -9.01
N TYR A 122 -13.41 -14.72 -10.04
CA TYR A 122 -13.36 -13.77 -11.15
C TYR A 122 -13.81 -12.37 -10.75
N ALA A 123 -14.83 -12.25 -9.90
CA ALA A 123 -15.26 -10.99 -9.31
C ALA A 123 -14.14 -10.30 -8.53
N GLN A 124 -13.27 -11.06 -7.84
CA GLN A 124 -12.09 -10.49 -7.18
C GLN A 124 -11.03 -9.98 -8.16
N GLN A 125 -10.88 -10.64 -9.32
CA GLN A 125 -9.93 -10.24 -10.35
C GLN A 125 -10.42 -9.06 -11.20
N ALA A 126 -11.74 -8.90 -11.32
CA ALA A 126 -12.39 -7.84 -12.08
C ALA A 126 -12.48 -6.50 -11.34
N ILE A 127 -12.15 -6.46 -10.03
CA ILE A 127 -12.27 -5.25 -9.20
C ILE A 127 -11.55 -4.06 -9.83
N ARG A 128 -12.29 -2.96 -9.96
CA ARG A 128 -11.78 -1.64 -10.34
C ARG A 128 -11.86 -0.71 -9.14
N VAL A 129 -10.87 0.17 -9.03
CA VAL A 129 -10.97 1.37 -8.19
C VAL A 129 -11.29 2.46 -9.20
N GLU A 130 -12.57 2.80 -9.27
CA GLU A 130 -13.08 3.88 -10.11
C GLU A 130 -12.92 5.21 -9.39
N GLU A 131 -13.05 6.32 -10.12
CA GLU A 131 -12.87 7.68 -9.60
C GLU A 131 -13.76 7.93 -8.39
N ASN A 132 -15.03 7.51 -8.43
CA ASN A 132 -15.96 7.58 -7.31
C ASN A 132 -15.50 6.85 -6.03
N ILE A 133 -14.76 5.74 -6.16
CA ILE A 133 -14.23 4.96 -5.02
C ILE A 133 -13.08 5.73 -4.38
N GLU A 134 -12.21 6.31 -5.20
CA GLU A 134 -11.10 7.13 -4.72
C GLU A 134 -11.60 8.43 -4.07
N GLU A 135 -12.50 9.16 -4.72
CA GLU A 135 -13.06 10.41 -4.21
C GLU A 135 -13.73 10.19 -2.85
N SER A 136 -14.63 9.21 -2.75
CA SER A 136 -15.30 8.89 -1.49
C SER A 136 -14.34 8.38 -0.40
N ALA A 137 -13.24 7.72 -0.77
CA ALA A 137 -12.19 7.36 0.17
C ALA A 137 -11.44 8.59 0.69
N LYS A 138 -11.06 9.52 -0.20
CA LYS A 138 -10.37 10.78 0.15
C LYS A 138 -11.25 11.66 1.02
N GLU A 139 -12.53 11.80 0.68
CA GLU A 139 -13.54 12.52 1.47
C GLU A 139 -13.63 11.96 2.89
N LEU A 140 -13.82 10.64 3.05
CA LEU A 140 -13.84 10.01 4.36
C LEU A 140 -12.55 10.25 5.17
N LEU A 141 -11.39 10.18 4.52
CA LEU A 141 -10.10 10.42 5.20
C LEU A 141 -9.97 11.87 5.66
N HIS A 142 -10.42 12.83 4.84
CA HIS A 142 -10.46 14.24 5.18
C HIS A 142 -11.36 14.51 6.39
N LEU A 143 -12.57 13.94 6.40
CA LEU A 143 -13.51 14.04 7.52
C LEU A 143 -12.95 13.44 8.83
N LEU A 144 -12.05 12.46 8.71
CA LEU A 144 -11.34 11.87 9.85
C LEU A 144 -10.08 12.65 10.26
N GLY A 145 -9.82 13.82 9.66
CA GLY A 145 -8.63 14.62 9.93
C GLY A 145 -7.32 13.94 9.51
N VAL A 146 -7.38 12.97 8.59
CA VAL A 146 -6.22 12.19 8.15
C VAL A 146 -5.59 12.83 6.91
N PRO A 147 -4.28 13.12 6.91
CA PRO A 147 -3.61 13.69 5.75
C PRO A 147 -3.66 12.74 4.55
N VAL A 148 -4.01 13.31 3.40
CA VAL A 148 -4.07 12.64 2.10
C VAL A 148 -3.13 13.34 1.14
N ILE A 149 -2.22 12.58 0.54
CA ILE A 149 -1.25 13.08 -0.44
C ILE A 149 -1.50 12.36 -1.76
N THR A 150 -1.59 13.10 -2.86
CA THR A 150 -1.54 12.52 -4.21
C THR A 150 -0.12 12.66 -4.74
N ALA A 151 0.53 11.54 -5.05
CA ALA A 151 1.87 11.48 -5.63
C ALA A 151 1.88 12.01 -7.08
N PRO A 152 3.04 12.41 -7.64
CA PRO A 152 3.13 12.72 -9.07
C PRO A 152 2.81 11.51 -9.96
N HIS A 153 3.28 10.33 -9.55
CA HIS A 153 3.05 9.06 -10.24
C HIS A 153 2.78 7.93 -9.25
N ASP A 154 3.82 7.42 -8.58
CA ASP A 154 3.70 6.24 -7.72
C ASP A 154 3.66 6.61 -6.23
N ALA A 155 2.63 6.12 -5.53
CA ALA A 155 2.46 6.30 -4.10
C ALA A 155 3.63 5.70 -3.31
N GLU A 156 4.11 4.51 -3.68
CA GLU A 156 5.26 3.89 -3.02
C GLU A 156 6.55 4.72 -3.18
N ALA A 157 6.73 5.41 -4.32
CA ALA A 157 7.87 6.29 -4.52
C ALA A 157 7.78 7.52 -3.60
N GLN A 158 6.62 8.18 -3.56
CA GLN A 158 6.37 9.32 -2.67
C GLN A 158 6.50 8.91 -1.19
N ALA A 159 5.92 7.77 -0.81
CA ALA A 159 5.99 7.22 0.55
C ALA A 159 7.43 6.92 0.98
N SER A 160 8.22 6.36 0.06
CA SER A 160 9.64 6.06 0.27
C SER A 160 10.45 7.34 0.43
N TYR A 161 10.18 8.37 -0.38
CA TYR A 161 10.80 9.68 -0.23
C TYR A 161 10.52 10.31 1.15
N MET A 162 9.25 10.36 1.56
CA MET A 162 8.86 10.90 2.87
C MET A 162 9.51 10.14 4.03
N THR A 163 9.60 8.82 3.94
CA THR A 163 10.24 7.98 4.96
C THR A 163 11.75 8.23 4.99
N LYS A 164 12.43 8.35 3.84
CA LYS A 164 13.87 8.71 3.77
C LYS A 164 14.16 10.07 4.39
N LYS A 165 13.24 11.03 4.27
CA LYS A 165 13.33 12.36 4.88
C LYS A 165 12.97 12.40 6.37
N GLY A 166 12.66 11.25 6.98
CA GLY A 166 12.29 11.16 8.40
C GLY A 166 10.89 11.70 8.73
N MET A 167 10.07 12.00 7.72
CA MET A 167 8.70 12.49 7.92
C MET A 167 7.75 11.38 8.42
N CYS A 168 8.05 10.14 8.05
CA CYS A 168 7.31 8.93 8.38
C CYS A 168 8.26 7.86 8.92
N PHE A 169 7.74 6.96 9.76
CA PHE A 169 8.51 5.82 10.27
C PHE A 169 8.72 4.73 9.22
N GLY A 170 7.74 4.49 8.35
CA GLY A 170 7.80 3.43 7.35
C GLY A 170 6.61 3.46 6.40
N VAL A 171 6.76 2.73 5.29
CA VAL A 171 5.72 2.57 4.26
C VAL A 171 4.89 1.33 4.56
N VAL A 172 3.57 1.46 4.62
CA VAL A 172 2.63 0.34 4.72
C VAL A 172 2.23 -0.06 3.31
N SER A 173 2.77 -1.18 2.85
CA SER A 173 2.48 -1.76 1.52
C SER A 173 2.36 -3.28 1.66
N PRO A 174 1.50 -3.95 0.87
CA PRO A 174 1.46 -5.41 0.82
C PRO A 174 2.58 -6.02 -0.01
N ASP A 175 3.36 -5.23 -0.75
CA ASP A 175 4.47 -5.70 -1.59
C ASP A 175 5.82 -5.22 -1.02
N TYR A 176 6.92 -5.44 -1.74
CA TYR A 176 8.28 -5.04 -1.30
C TYR A 176 8.84 -3.90 -2.16
N ASP A 177 8.03 -3.36 -3.06
CA ASP A 177 8.48 -2.49 -4.15
C ASP A 177 8.91 -1.11 -3.63
N ALA A 178 8.34 -0.65 -2.51
CA ALA A 178 8.86 0.49 -1.75
C ALA A 178 10.36 0.39 -1.38
N PHE A 179 10.93 -0.82 -1.23
CA PHE A 179 12.37 -0.96 -1.03
C PHE A 179 13.18 -0.60 -2.28
N LEU A 180 12.62 -0.77 -3.48
CA LEU A 180 13.28 -0.39 -4.74
C LEU A 180 13.43 1.13 -4.85
N PHE A 181 12.46 1.88 -4.32
CA PHE A 181 12.56 3.34 -4.16
C PHE A 181 13.39 3.79 -2.95
N GLY A 182 13.97 2.83 -2.21
CA GLY A 182 14.87 3.08 -1.10
C GLY A 182 14.17 3.40 0.23
N SER A 183 12.92 2.99 0.44
CA SER A 183 12.28 3.12 1.75
C SER A 183 13.14 2.43 2.82
N PRO A 184 13.51 3.10 3.93
CA PRO A 184 14.23 2.46 5.02
C PRO A 184 13.43 1.32 5.66
N LYS A 185 12.10 1.44 5.73
CA LYS A 185 11.21 0.50 6.42
C LYS A 185 9.94 0.25 5.62
N VAL A 186 9.57 -1.03 5.51
CA VAL A 186 8.29 -1.45 4.94
C VAL A 186 7.53 -2.27 5.99
N ILE A 187 6.26 -1.95 6.18
CA ILE A 187 5.36 -2.58 7.15
C ILE A 187 4.30 -3.34 6.37
N ARG A 188 4.34 -4.66 6.47
CA ARG A 188 3.35 -5.54 5.87
C ARG A 188 2.33 -5.95 6.92
N ASN A 189 1.18 -6.46 6.47
CA ASN A 189 0.16 -7.08 7.33
C ASN A 189 -0.45 -6.16 8.41
N LEU A 190 -0.45 -4.84 8.22
CA LEU A 190 -1.18 -3.89 9.08
C LEU A 190 -2.70 -3.93 8.83
N ARG A 191 -3.33 -5.07 9.14
CA ARG A 191 -4.78 -5.30 8.93
C ARG A 191 -5.64 -4.88 10.12
N MET A 192 -5.02 -4.52 11.25
CA MET A 192 -5.68 -4.16 12.50
C MET A 192 -6.65 -5.24 13.01
N VAL A 193 -6.38 -6.53 12.76
CA VAL A 193 -7.11 -7.67 13.31
C VAL A 193 -6.25 -8.40 14.34
N ARG A 194 -6.86 -8.94 15.41
CA ARG A 194 -6.10 -9.54 16.53
C ARG A 194 -5.22 -10.73 16.11
N THR A 195 -5.66 -11.47 15.10
CA THR A 195 -5.01 -12.70 14.61
C THR A 195 -3.82 -12.44 13.69
N VAL A 196 -3.65 -11.21 13.18
CA VAL A 196 -2.60 -10.87 12.22
C VAL A 196 -1.75 -9.74 12.80
N LYS A 197 -0.53 -10.07 13.18
CA LYS A 197 0.46 -9.10 13.64
C LYS A 197 1.11 -8.40 12.43
N PRO A 198 1.37 -7.08 12.50
CA PRO A 198 2.21 -6.40 11.53
C PRO A 198 3.62 -7.01 11.48
N THR A 199 4.24 -6.94 10.30
CA THR A 199 5.62 -7.37 10.09
C THR A 199 6.42 -6.18 9.57
N VAL A 200 7.49 -5.81 10.27
CA VAL A 200 8.37 -4.69 9.91
C VAL A 200 9.63 -5.25 9.27
N PHE A 201 10.00 -4.68 8.13
CA PHE A 201 11.21 -5.00 7.40
C PHE A 201 12.09 -3.76 7.35
N ASP A 202 13.40 -3.95 7.44
CA ASP A 202 14.40 -2.89 7.37
C ASP A 202 15.33 -3.10 6.16
N LEU A 203 15.49 -2.07 5.33
CA LEU A 203 16.28 -2.14 4.11
C LEU A 203 17.75 -2.45 4.40
N GLN A 204 18.33 -1.87 5.46
CA GLN A 204 19.73 -2.07 5.81
C GLN A 204 19.98 -3.53 6.20
N ASN A 205 19.09 -4.10 7.02
CA ASN A 205 19.17 -5.52 7.42
C ASN A 205 19.03 -6.44 6.20
N ILE A 206 18.12 -6.13 5.27
CA ILE A 206 17.93 -6.87 4.03
C ILE A 206 19.20 -6.85 3.18
N VAL A 207 19.73 -5.67 2.84
CA VAL A 207 20.88 -5.58 1.92
C VAL A 207 22.14 -6.15 2.57
N ALA A 208 22.31 -5.98 3.89
CA ALA A 208 23.41 -6.57 4.63
C ALA A 208 23.35 -8.10 4.66
N GLY A 209 22.19 -8.69 5.03
CA GLY A 209 22.06 -10.14 5.07
C GLY A 209 22.04 -10.81 3.70
N LEU A 210 21.59 -10.08 2.67
CA LEU A 210 21.77 -10.50 1.29
C LEU A 210 23.17 -10.23 0.76
N ALA A 211 24.04 -9.50 1.45
CA ALA A 211 25.37 -9.07 1.00
C ALA A 211 25.34 -8.46 -0.42
N ILE A 212 24.45 -7.48 -0.62
CA ILE A 212 24.32 -6.68 -1.83
C ILE A 212 24.12 -5.21 -1.47
N SER A 213 24.20 -4.31 -2.45
CA SER A 213 23.77 -2.90 -2.29
C SER A 213 22.28 -2.71 -2.63
N HIS A 214 21.74 -1.53 -2.33
CA HIS A 214 20.39 -1.14 -2.78
C HIS A 214 20.28 -1.11 -4.31
N SER A 215 21.28 -0.57 -5.02
CA SER A 215 21.31 -0.60 -6.49
C SER A 215 21.30 -2.04 -7.04
N GLN A 216 21.99 -2.96 -6.38
CA GLN A 216 21.96 -4.38 -6.73
C GLN A 216 20.60 -5.02 -6.45
N LEU A 217 19.87 -4.59 -5.42
CA LEU A 217 18.50 -5.03 -5.18
C LEU A 217 17.56 -4.58 -6.31
N ILE A 218 17.76 -3.39 -6.87
CA ILE A 218 17.06 -2.92 -8.08
C ILE A 218 17.39 -3.83 -9.27
N ASP A 219 18.67 -4.14 -9.50
CA ASP A 219 19.07 -5.06 -10.58
C ASP A 219 18.42 -6.44 -10.43
N VAL A 220 18.36 -6.98 -9.21
CA VAL A 220 17.64 -8.23 -8.91
C VAL A 220 16.16 -8.09 -9.28
N ALA A 221 15.50 -7.00 -8.92
CA ALA A 221 14.09 -6.77 -9.24
C ALA A 221 13.85 -6.71 -10.76
N LEU A 222 14.70 -6.00 -11.51
CA LEU A 222 14.62 -5.92 -12.98
C LEU A 222 14.78 -7.30 -13.63
N LEU A 223 15.70 -8.13 -13.14
CA LEU A 223 15.85 -9.51 -13.62
C LEU A 223 14.59 -10.36 -13.39
N LEU A 224 13.87 -10.14 -12.29
CA LEU A 224 12.63 -10.86 -11.96
C LEU A 224 11.40 -10.32 -12.69
N GLY A 225 11.45 -9.07 -13.15
CA GLY A 225 10.34 -8.35 -13.75
C GLY A 225 9.65 -7.46 -12.73
N THR A 226 9.37 -6.24 -13.17
CA THR A 226 8.70 -5.19 -12.40
C THR A 226 7.48 -4.71 -13.16
N ASP A 227 6.76 -3.74 -12.62
CA ASP A 227 5.69 -3.07 -13.37
C ASP A 227 6.22 -2.27 -14.59
N PHE A 228 7.53 -2.12 -14.72
CA PHE A 228 8.20 -1.39 -15.81
C PHE A 228 8.83 -2.31 -16.87
N ASN A 229 8.96 -3.63 -16.61
CA ASN A 229 9.58 -4.57 -17.55
C ASN A 229 9.07 -6.01 -17.39
N ASP A 230 9.16 -6.79 -18.46
CA ASP A 230 8.64 -8.16 -18.50
C ASP A 230 9.46 -9.17 -17.66
N GLY A 231 10.64 -8.77 -17.16
CA GLY A 231 11.59 -9.66 -16.49
C GLY A 231 12.35 -10.58 -17.46
N VAL A 232 13.46 -11.14 -17.00
CA VAL A 232 14.29 -12.02 -17.84
C VAL A 232 13.76 -13.45 -17.76
N LYS A 233 13.47 -14.04 -18.94
CA LYS A 233 12.94 -15.40 -19.05
C LYS A 233 13.88 -16.42 -18.40
N GLY A 234 13.33 -17.30 -17.55
CA GLY A 234 14.09 -18.35 -16.87
C GLY A 234 14.91 -17.89 -15.66
N ILE A 235 14.79 -16.61 -15.25
CA ILE A 235 15.45 -16.09 -14.05
C ILE A 235 14.45 -16.05 -12.88
N GLY A 236 14.76 -16.81 -11.83
CA GLY A 236 14.05 -16.75 -10.55
C GLY A 236 14.88 -16.05 -9.46
N PRO A 237 14.29 -15.79 -8.27
CA PRO A 237 14.91 -14.91 -7.25
C PRO A 237 16.32 -15.31 -6.83
N LYS A 238 16.55 -16.60 -6.55
CA LYS A 238 17.88 -17.11 -6.18
C LYS A 238 18.91 -16.96 -7.31
N ARG A 239 18.49 -17.17 -8.57
CA ARG A 239 19.37 -17.04 -9.74
C ARG A 239 19.70 -15.58 -10.01
N ALA A 240 18.70 -14.69 -9.91
CA ALA A 240 18.91 -13.24 -10.04
C ALA A 240 19.95 -12.75 -9.03
N LEU A 241 19.76 -13.09 -7.74
CA LEU A 241 20.72 -12.73 -6.68
C LEU A 241 22.13 -13.27 -6.96
N LYS A 242 22.25 -14.54 -7.40
CA LYS A 242 23.54 -15.15 -7.75
C LYS A 242 24.25 -14.41 -8.88
N LEU A 243 23.51 -14.02 -9.93
CA LEU A 243 24.07 -13.28 -11.05
C LEU A 243 24.55 -11.89 -10.62
N VAL A 244 23.74 -11.14 -9.88
CA VAL A 244 24.09 -9.79 -9.41
C VAL A 244 25.29 -9.83 -8.46
N LYS A 245 25.41 -10.84 -7.60
CA LYS A 245 26.60 -11.04 -6.77
C LYS A 245 27.86 -11.36 -7.58
N LYS A 246 27.72 -12.15 -8.65
CA LYS A 246 28.86 -12.60 -9.48
C LYS A 246 29.39 -11.50 -10.39
N TYR A 247 28.49 -10.71 -10.97
CA TYR A 247 28.81 -9.73 -12.02
C TYR A 247 28.61 -8.27 -11.57
N SER A 248 28.31 -8.06 -10.30
CA SER A 248 28.14 -6.76 -9.64
C SER A 248 26.92 -5.93 -10.06
N ASN A 249 26.50 -5.92 -11.33
CA ASN A 249 25.34 -5.16 -11.80
C ASN A 249 24.72 -5.75 -13.08
N LEU A 250 23.52 -5.27 -13.45
CA LEU A 250 22.79 -5.75 -14.64
C LEU A 250 23.54 -5.49 -15.95
N GLN A 251 24.24 -4.36 -16.08
CA GLN A 251 24.99 -4.01 -17.29
C GLN A 251 26.09 -5.04 -17.58
N GLU A 252 26.86 -5.43 -16.57
CA GLU A 252 27.89 -6.46 -16.68
C GLU A 252 27.30 -7.83 -17.04
N ILE A 253 26.19 -8.23 -16.43
CA ILE A 253 25.48 -9.48 -16.75
C ILE A 253 25.11 -9.53 -18.24
N LEU A 254 24.58 -8.43 -18.78
CA LEU A 254 24.20 -8.31 -20.19
C LEU A 254 25.44 -8.31 -21.11
N SER A 255 26.50 -7.59 -20.74
CA SER A 255 27.75 -7.53 -21.53
C SER A 255 28.41 -8.92 -21.69
N LYS A 256 28.31 -9.76 -20.66
CA LYS A 256 28.80 -11.15 -20.65
C LYS A 256 27.82 -12.14 -21.29
N LYS A 257 26.66 -11.67 -21.76
CA LYS A 257 25.61 -12.49 -22.40
C LYS A 257 25.11 -13.65 -21.52
N GLU A 258 25.11 -13.46 -20.20
CA GLU A 258 24.56 -14.45 -19.26
C GLU A 258 23.04 -14.54 -19.35
N VAL A 259 22.42 -13.45 -19.79
CA VAL A 259 21.00 -13.33 -20.07
C VAL A 259 20.76 -12.37 -21.24
N GLU A 260 19.58 -12.46 -21.84
CA GLU A 260 19.10 -11.51 -22.84
C GLU A 260 18.04 -10.60 -22.22
N TRP A 261 18.19 -9.29 -22.42
CA TRP A 261 17.17 -8.34 -22.00
C TRP A 261 15.93 -8.46 -22.89
N PRO A 262 14.70 -8.46 -22.35
CA PRO A 262 13.50 -8.58 -23.18
C PRO A 262 13.37 -7.38 -24.12
N SER A 263 13.34 -7.62 -25.43
CA SER A 263 13.18 -6.58 -26.46
C SER A 263 11.88 -5.79 -26.35
N SER A 264 10.88 -6.37 -25.68
CA SER A 264 9.58 -5.76 -25.41
C SER A 264 9.57 -4.85 -24.17
N SER A 265 10.70 -4.72 -23.47
CA SER A 265 10.88 -3.86 -22.29
C SER A 265 11.70 -2.61 -22.62
N PRO A 266 11.47 -1.49 -21.92
CA PRO A 266 12.32 -0.31 -22.03
C PRO A 266 13.79 -0.62 -21.71
N PRO A 267 14.73 0.26 -22.10
CA PRO A 267 16.13 0.12 -21.71
C PRO A 267 16.29 0.00 -20.19
N PRO A 268 17.11 -0.94 -19.68
CA PRO A 268 17.25 -1.15 -18.24
C PRO A 268 17.61 0.13 -17.47
N GLN A 269 18.49 0.96 -18.05
CA GLN A 269 19.00 2.16 -17.41
C GLN A 269 17.90 3.20 -17.16
N GLU A 270 16.87 3.29 -18.01
CA GLU A 270 15.74 4.20 -17.79
C GLU A 270 14.93 3.79 -16.56
N ILE A 271 14.73 2.48 -16.38
CA ILE A 271 14.00 1.92 -15.25
C ILE A 271 14.81 2.06 -13.95
N ILE A 272 16.13 1.79 -14.00
CA ILE A 272 17.04 2.01 -12.86
C ILE A 272 16.99 3.47 -12.42
N THR A 273 17.09 4.40 -13.38
CA THR A 273 17.04 5.84 -13.11
C THR A 273 15.72 6.23 -12.45
N TYR A 274 14.60 5.66 -12.90
CA TYR A 274 13.30 5.89 -12.29
C TYR A 274 13.23 5.42 -10.82
N PHE A 275 13.74 4.24 -10.49
CA PHE A 275 13.76 3.77 -9.10
C PHE A 275 14.69 4.58 -8.20
N GLN A 276 15.83 5.02 -8.74
CA GLN A 276 16.82 5.81 -7.99
C GLN A 276 16.36 7.25 -7.77
N ASN A 277 15.76 7.86 -8.78
CA ASN A 277 15.35 9.26 -8.81
C ASN A 277 13.89 9.39 -9.32
N PRO A 278 12.90 8.85 -8.60
CA PRO A 278 11.51 8.95 -9.03
C PRO A 278 11.00 10.38 -8.89
N PRO A 279 10.09 10.84 -9.78
CA PRO A 279 9.39 12.10 -9.57
C PRO A 279 8.55 12.05 -8.28
N VAL A 280 8.81 12.99 -7.38
CA VAL A 280 8.12 13.12 -6.07
C VAL A 280 7.82 14.59 -5.78
N LYS A 281 6.84 14.83 -4.93
CA LYS A 281 6.64 16.13 -4.29
C LYS A 281 7.67 16.28 -3.18
N GLU A 282 8.57 17.26 -3.33
CA GLU A 282 9.62 17.52 -2.35
C GLU A 282 9.08 18.25 -1.13
N GLU A 283 8.22 19.24 -1.36
CA GLU A 283 7.48 19.98 -0.34
C GLU A 283 6.17 19.24 -0.05
N VAL A 284 6.05 18.71 1.16
CA VAL A 284 4.89 17.95 1.61
C VAL A 284 4.51 18.41 3.00
N GLU A 285 3.34 19.03 3.12
CA GLU A 285 2.76 19.38 4.41
C GLU A 285 1.96 18.19 4.95
N ILE A 286 2.24 17.80 6.19
CA ILE A 286 1.59 16.67 6.86
C ILE A 286 0.90 17.21 8.11
N GLU A 287 -0.36 17.61 7.94
CA GLU A 287 -1.19 18.14 9.00
C GLU A 287 -2.32 17.19 9.33
N PHE A 288 -2.36 16.77 10.60
CA PHE A 288 -3.46 15.97 11.13
C PHE A 288 -4.51 16.93 11.66
N GLY A 289 -5.70 16.88 11.06
CA GLY A 289 -6.83 17.72 11.42
C GLY A 289 -7.65 17.16 12.59
N GLU A 290 -8.68 17.92 12.95
CA GLU A 290 -9.74 17.43 13.82
C GLU A 290 -10.72 16.54 13.06
N ILE A 291 -11.42 15.69 13.80
CA ILE A 291 -12.43 14.81 13.21
C ILE A 291 -13.75 15.56 13.19
N ASP A 292 -14.32 15.71 12.00
CA ASP A 292 -15.66 16.28 11.85
C ASP A 292 -16.70 15.19 12.13
N ARG A 293 -17.08 15.07 13.39
CA ARG A 293 -17.98 14.01 13.84
C ARG A 293 -19.33 14.06 13.12
N GLU A 294 -19.91 15.25 12.97
CA GLU A 294 -21.23 15.41 12.37
C GLU A 294 -21.20 15.02 10.90
N GLU A 295 -20.22 15.54 10.14
CA GLU A 295 -20.06 15.20 8.72
C GLU A 295 -19.70 13.72 8.51
N VAL A 296 -18.91 13.09 9.39
CA VAL A 296 -18.69 11.63 9.34
C VAL A 296 -20.00 10.86 9.50
N PHE A 297 -20.90 11.31 10.40
CA PHE A 297 -22.21 10.68 10.56
C PHE A 297 -23.09 10.87 9.33
N THR A 298 -23.20 12.09 8.81
CA THR A 298 -23.97 12.38 7.60
C THR A 298 -23.45 11.53 6.45
N PHE A 299 -22.16 11.58 6.16
CA PHE A 299 -21.54 10.85 5.06
C PHE A 299 -21.72 9.33 5.18
N LEU A 300 -21.42 8.73 6.34
CA LEU A 300 -21.46 7.27 6.47
C LEU A 300 -22.87 6.74 6.72
N VAL A 301 -23.63 7.34 7.63
CA VAL A 301 -24.92 6.80 8.11
C VAL A 301 -26.05 7.25 7.21
N GLU A 302 -26.19 8.56 6.99
CA GLU A 302 -27.34 9.11 6.25
C GLU A 302 -27.19 8.90 4.76
N GLU A 303 -25.98 9.10 4.22
CA GLU A 303 -25.78 8.95 2.79
C GLU A 303 -25.38 7.54 2.37
N ARG A 304 -24.63 6.78 3.17
CA ARG A 304 -24.06 5.47 2.75
C ARG A 304 -24.62 4.27 3.53
N ASP A 305 -25.68 4.48 4.31
CA ASP A 305 -26.43 3.47 5.05
C ASP A 305 -25.61 2.66 6.08
N PHE A 306 -24.61 3.28 6.71
CA PHE A 306 -23.85 2.62 7.77
C PHE A 306 -24.67 2.54 9.06
N SER A 307 -24.37 1.52 9.88
CA SER A 307 -24.95 1.43 11.22
C SER A 307 -24.44 2.57 12.12
N ARG A 308 -25.36 3.44 12.55
CA ARG A 308 -25.10 4.55 13.48
C ARG A 308 -24.32 4.12 14.72
N GLU A 309 -24.79 3.07 15.39
CA GLU A 309 -24.16 2.51 16.59
C GLU A 309 -22.69 2.11 16.35
N ARG A 310 -22.40 1.48 15.19
CA ARG A 310 -21.03 1.06 14.85
C ARG A 310 -20.12 2.23 14.55
N VAL A 311 -20.62 3.26 13.86
CA VAL A 311 -19.88 4.50 13.59
C VAL A 311 -19.57 5.22 14.89
N GLU A 312 -20.59 5.43 15.73
CA GLU A 312 -20.48 6.07 17.03
C GLU A 312 -19.43 5.41 17.92
N LYS A 313 -19.50 4.08 18.04
CA LYS A 313 -18.54 3.31 18.84
C LYS A 313 -17.09 3.57 18.41
N ARG A 314 -16.82 3.62 17.11
CA ARG A 314 -15.47 3.85 16.58
C ARG A 314 -14.98 5.26 16.82
N LEU A 315 -15.85 6.26 16.68
CA LEU A 315 -15.50 7.65 16.97
C LEU A 315 -15.20 7.86 18.46
N ASN A 316 -15.98 7.23 19.34
CA ASN A 316 -15.72 7.26 20.78
C ASN A 316 -14.36 6.63 21.14
N GLU A 317 -14.00 5.50 20.52
CA GLU A 317 -12.68 4.87 20.69
C GLU A 317 -11.52 5.81 20.28
N ILE A 318 -11.71 6.65 19.26
CA ILE A 318 -10.71 7.63 18.83
C ILE A 318 -10.59 8.77 19.84
N GLU A 319 -11.71 9.35 20.28
CA GLU A 319 -11.74 10.45 21.25
C GLU A 319 -11.10 10.06 22.59
N GLU A 320 -11.36 8.84 23.06
CA GLU A 320 -10.71 8.30 24.26
C GLU A 320 -9.18 8.27 24.13
N GLN A 321 -8.67 7.97 22.93
CA GLN A 321 -7.23 7.97 22.68
C GLN A 321 -6.67 9.39 22.61
N LYS A 322 -7.34 10.33 21.91
CA LYS A 322 -6.93 11.75 21.91
C LYS A 322 -6.83 12.32 23.33
N LYS A 323 -7.84 12.06 24.18
CA LYS A 323 -7.84 12.47 25.60
C LYS A 323 -6.68 11.87 26.39
N LYS A 324 -6.26 10.63 26.10
CA LYS A 324 -5.09 10.01 26.73
C LYS A 324 -3.78 10.68 26.29
N GLU A 325 -3.67 11.03 25.01
CA GLU A 325 -2.51 11.72 24.45
C GLU A 325 -2.36 13.13 25.00
N GLU A 326 -3.45 13.90 25.10
CA GLU A 326 -3.47 15.23 25.73
C GLU A 326 -3.01 15.17 27.19
N LYS A 327 -3.54 14.24 27.98
CA LYS A 327 -3.14 14.05 29.39
C LYS A 327 -1.66 13.70 29.51
N ARG A 328 -1.14 12.81 28.66
CA ARG A 328 0.30 12.47 28.63
C ARG A 328 1.17 13.65 28.21
N GLY A 329 0.73 14.43 27.22
CA GLY A 329 1.45 15.62 26.75
C GLY A 329 1.56 16.71 27.81
N VAL A 330 0.48 16.93 28.57
CA VAL A 330 0.45 17.85 29.72
C VAL A 330 1.35 17.34 30.85
N GLN A 331 1.38 16.03 31.11
CA GLN A 331 2.24 15.47 32.15
C GLN A 331 3.73 15.53 31.78
N ALA A 332 4.08 15.22 30.53
CA ALA A 332 5.44 15.34 30.02
C ALA A 332 5.95 16.78 29.93
N SER A 333 5.06 17.78 29.83
CA SER A 333 5.43 19.19 29.93
C SER A 333 5.65 19.61 31.38
N LEU A 334 4.79 19.20 32.30
CA LEU A 334 4.95 19.44 33.74
C LEU A 334 6.25 18.84 34.29
N ASP A 335 6.60 17.62 33.89
CA ASP A 335 7.85 16.95 34.31
C ASP A 335 9.11 17.70 33.84
N LYS A 336 9.03 18.53 32.79
CA LYS A 336 10.13 19.41 32.34
C LYS A 336 10.26 20.70 33.16
N PHE A 337 9.27 21.04 33.99
CA PHE A 337 9.21 22.26 34.79
C PHE A 337 9.35 22.04 36.31
N THR A 338 9.49 20.79 36.76
CA THR A 338 9.84 20.46 38.16
C THR A 338 11.36 20.28 38.29
N PRO A 339 12.04 21.02 39.19
CA PRO A 339 13.50 21.07 39.31
C PRO A 339 14.15 19.76 39.76
#